data_AF-A0A6P1YNF1-F1
#
_entry.id   AF-A0A6P1YNF1-F1
#
_cell.length_a   1.000
_cell.length_b   1.000
_cell.length_c   1.000
_cell.angle_alpha   90.00
_cell.angle_beta   90.00
_cell.angle_gamma   90.00
#
_symmetry.space_group_name_H-M   'P 1'
#
loop_
_entity.id
_entity.type
_entity.pdbx_description
1 polymer ?
#
loop_
_entity_poly.entity_id
_entity_poly.type
_entity_poly.pdbx_seq_one_letter_code
_entity_poly.pdbx_strand_id
1 'polypeptide(L)'
;MAVEMRPSQALRLLHEFSLTQVRDDAPDLSTRQLAILLSVYLEAPPHTVRGLAARLGVTKPVITRALDTMGQLGLVSRRRDEADKRNVIIQRTVEGALYLERLGDIVVATARALPR
;
A
#
# COMPACT_ATOMS: atom_id res chain seq x y z
N MET A 1 -10.90 -7.74 18.65
CA MET A 1 -11.68 -8.96 18.34
C MET A 1 -11.02 -9.63 17.15
N ALA A 2 -10.81 -10.94 17.21
CA ALA A 2 -10.37 -11.69 16.03
C ALA A 2 -11.54 -11.76 15.04
N VAL A 3 -11.26 -11.52 13.76
CA VAL A 3 -12.23 -11.74 12.69
C VAL A 3 -12.14 -13.22 12.31
N GLU A 4 -13.14 -14.01 12.67
CA GLU A 4 -13.22 -15.41 12.24
C GLU A 4 -13.74 -15.49 10.79
N MET A 5 -12.94 -16.05 9.89
CA MET A 5 -13.29 -16.22 8.48
C MET A 5 -12.86 -17.60 7.98
N ARG A 6 -13.75 -18.28 7.25
CA ARG A 6 -13.38 -19.48 6.49
C ARG A 6 -12.45 -19.11 5.33
N PRO A 7 -11.54 -19.99 4.89
CA PRO A 7 -10.68 -19.73 3.72
C PRO A 7 -11.46 -19.29 2.46
N SER A 8 -12.65 -19.86 2.24
CA SER A 8 -13.53 -19.49 1.12
C SER A 8 -14.08 -18.06 1.23
N GLN A 9 -14.38 -17.59 2.44
CA GLN A 9 -14.79 -16.20 2.70
C GLN A 9 -13.63 -15.23 2.46
N ALA A 10 -12.41 -15.60 2.88
CA ALA A 10 -11.20 -14.81 2.61
C ALA A 10 -10.90 -14.67 1.12
N LEU A 11 -10.98 -15.77 0.36
CA LEU A 11 -10.77 -15.72 -1.08
C LEU A 11 -11.86 -14.92 -1.80
N ARG A 12 -13.12 -15.02 -1.35
CA ARG A 12 -14.21 -14.20 -1.90
C ARG A 12 -14.00 -12.72 -1.62
N LEU A 13 -13.59 -12.36 -0.40
CA LEU A 13 -13.26 -10.98 -0.07
C LEU A 13 -12.15 -10.43 -0.97
N LEU A 14 -11.07 -11.19 -1.12
CA LEU A 14 -9.95 -10.79 -1.97
C LEU A 14 -10.38 -10.64 -3.43
N HIS A 15 -11.19 -11.55 -3.94
CA HIS A 15 -11.71 -11.50 -5.30
C HIS A 15 -12.54 -10.24 -5.56
N GLU A 16 -13.52 -9.94 -4.70
CA GLU A 16 -14.39 -8.76 -4.87
C GLU A 16 -13.64 -7.45 -4.66
N PHE A 17 -12.71 -7.39 -3.68
CA PHE A 17 -11.82 -6.26 -3.50
C PHE A 17 -10.98 -6.02 -4.77
N SER A 18 -10.31 -7.04 -5.28
CA SER A 18 -9.50 -6.94 -6.49
C SER A 18 -10.34 -6.54 -7.71
N LEU A 19 -11.55 -7.05 -7.88
CA LEU A 19 -12.44 -6.64 -8.96
C LEU A 19 -12.85 -5.17 -8.85
N THR A 20 -13.10 -4.69 -7.64
CA THR A 20 -13.46 -3.28 -7.40
C THR A 20 -12.30 -2.36 -7.79
N GLN A 21 -11.08 -2.70 -7.35
CA GLN A 21 -9.87 -1.94 -7.68
C GLN A 21 -9.58 -1.86 -9.19
N VAL A 22 -9.98 -2.86 -9.98
CA VAL A 22 -9.78 -2.88 -11.43
C VAL A 22 -10.90 -2.13 -12.17
N ARG A 23 -12.08 -2.00 -11.54
CA ARG A 23 -13.28 -1.38 -12.14
C ARG A 23 -13.46 0.08 -11.77
N ASP A 24 -12.91 0.53 -10.66
CA ASP A 24 -12.94 1.93 -10.29
C ASP A 24 -11.94 2.74 -11.12
N ASP A 25 -12.12 4.07 -11.13
CA ASP A 25 -11.22 4.99 -11.84
C ASP A 25 -9.94 5.29 -11.03
N ALA A 26 -9.67 4.55 -9.94
CA ALA A 26 -8.49 4.76 -9.12
C ALA A 26 -7.25 4.12 -9.78
N PRO A 27 -6.03 4.55 -9.41
CA PRO A 27 -4.82 3.93 -9.92
C PRO A 27 -4.74 2.43 -9.58
N ASP A 28 -4.57 1.58 -10.61
CA ASP A 28 -4.33 0.15 -10.42
C ASP A 28 -2.91 -0.10 -9.87
N LEU A 29 -2.82 -0.24 -8.56
CA LEU A 29 -1.57 -0.56 -7.88
C LEU A 29 -1.31 -2.07 -7.93
N SER A 30 -0.16 -2.45 -8.46
CA SER A 30 0.34 -3.82 -8.32
C SER A 30 0.42 -4.23 -6.85
N THR A 31 0.31 -5.53 -6.55
CA THR A 31 0.45 -6.07 -5.18
C THR A 31 1.70 -5.55 -4.46
N ARG A 32 2.79 -5.33 -5.20
CA ARG A 32 4.03 -4.79 -4.66
C ARG A 32 3.90 -3.32 -4.25
N GLN A 33 3.31 -2.47 -5.11
CA GLN A 33 3.08 -1.06 -4.78
C GLN A 33 2.13 -0.94 -3.60
N LEU A 34 1.07 -1.75 -3.56
CA LEU A 34 0.15 -1.80 -2.43
C LEU A 34 0.87 -2.21 -1.13
N ALA A 35 1.73 -3.24 -1.16
CA ALA A 35 2.52 -3.65 -0.01
C ALA A 35 3.47 -2.54 0.49
N ILE A 36 4.12 -1.82 -0.42
CA ILE A 36 4.98 -0.67 -0.08
C ILE A 36 4.14 0.43 0.57
N LEU A 37 3.00 0.78 -0.03
CA LEU A 37 2.12 1.83 0.46
C LEU A 37 1.62 1.49 1.89
N LEU A 38 1.09 0.29 2.09
CA LEU A 38 0.66 -0.17 3.41
C LEU A 38 1.81 -0.17 4.42
N SER A 39 3.02 -0.57 4.04
CA SER A 39 4.19 -0.52 4.93
C SER A 39 4.49 0.92 5.38
N VAL A 40 4.49 1.88 4.44
CA VAL A 40 4.76 3.29 4.74
C VAL A 40 3.71 3.89 5.68
N TYR A 41 2.45 3.49 5.54
CA TYR A 41 1.33 4.10 6.28
C TYR A 41 0.97 3.39 7.59
N LEU A 42 1.23 2.08 7.71
CA LEU A 42 0.85 1.29 8.88
C LEU A 42 2.03 1.00 9.81
N GLU A 43 3.28 1.02 9.31
CA GLU A 43 4.46 0.77 10.12
C GLU A 43 5.14 2.09 10.55
N ALA A 44 5.90 2.03 11.65
CA ALA A 44 6.55 3.20 12.24
C ALA A 44 7.66 3.75 11.32
N PRO A 45 7.78 5.10 11.16
CA PRO A 45 8.88 5.73 10.42
C PRO A 45 10.21 5.64 11.19
N PRO A 46 11.37 5.90 10.55
CA PRO A 46 11.55 6.38 9.17
C PRO A 46 11.57 5.26 8.12
N HIS A 47 10.90 5.52 6.99
CA HIS A 47 10.91 4.63 5.83
C HIS A 47 12.00 5.03 4.84
N THR A 48 12.81 4.07 4.39
CA THR A 48 13.87 4.30 3.41
C THR A 48 13.80 3.27 2.29
N VAL A 49 14.37 3.58 1.12
CA VAL A 49 14.46 2.62 0.00
C VAL A 49 15.12 1.31 0.45
N ARG A 50 16.18 1.40 1.27
CA ARG A 50 16.89 0.23 1.80
C ARG A 50 16.03 -0.57 2.78
N GLY A 51 15.33 0.10 3.68
CA GLY A 51 14.44 -0.54 4.64
C GLY A 51 13.30 -1.28 3.96
N LEU A 52 12.63 -0.62 3.00
CA LEU A 52 11.56 -1.22 2.21
C LEU A 52 12.04 -2.41 1.37
N ALA A 53 13.24 -2.32 0.79
CA ALA A 53 13.84 -3.42 0.03
C ALA A 53 14.06 -4.66 0.91
N ALA A 54 14.62 -4.45 2.11
CA ALA A 54 14.80 -5.52 3.09
C ALA A 54 13.46 -6.09 3.57
N ARG A 55 12.47 -5.23 3.85
CA ARG A 55 11.13 -5.62 4.32
C ARG A 55 10.39 -6.51 3.33
N LEU A 56 10.52 -6.21 2.03
CA LEU A 56 9.84 -6.94 0.95
C LEU A 56 10.69 -8.07 0.36
N GLY A 57 11.94 -8.25 0.80
CA GLY A 57 12.84 -9.28 0.26
C GLY A 57 13.23 -9.06 -1.20
N VAL A 58 13.34 -7.80 -1.64
CA VAL A 58 13.64 -7.43 -3.04
C VAL A 58 14.84 -6.49 -3.14
N THR A 59 15.35 -6.27 -4.35
CA THR A 59 16.46 -5.36 -4.59
C THR A 59 16.02 -3.89 -4.56
N LYS A 60 16.96 -2.97 -4.29
CA LYS A 60 16.67 -1.52 -4.25
C LYS A 60 16.04 -0.98 -5.55
N PRO A 61 16.49 -1.36 -6.78
CA PRO A 61 15.88 -0.86 -8.02
C PRO A 61 14.39 -1.19 -8.15
N VAL A 62 13.96 -2.33 -7.59
CA VAL A 62 12.53 -2.72 -7.57
C VAL A 62 11.72 -1.73 -6.73
N ILE A 63 12.24 -1.35 -5.55
CA ILE A 63 11.60 -0.36 -4.68
C ILE A 63 11.62 1.03 -5.32
N THR A 64 12.76 1.46 -5.87
CA THR A 64 12.87 2.77 -6.52
C THR A 64 11.84 2.92 -7.64
N ARG A 65 11.72 1.93 -8.53
CA ARG A 65 10.74 1.95 -9.63
C ARG A 65 9.29 2.05 -9.12
N ALA A 66 8.95 1.31 -8.07
CA ALA A 66 7.62 1.38 -7.48
C ALA A 66 7.35 2.77 -6.87
N LEU A 67 8.32 3.34 -6.15
CA LEU A 67 8.22 4.67 -5.55
C LEU A 67 8.19 5.80 -6.58
N ASP A 68 8.81 5.62 -7.75
CA ASP A 68 8.71 6.57 -8.86
C ASP A 68 7.25 6.67 -9.34
N THR A 69 6.61 5.53 -9.62
CA THR A 69 5.18 5.50 -10.00
C THR A 69 4.29 6.04 -8.88
N MET A 70 4.48 5.59 -7.64
CA MET A 70 3.65 6.04 -6.52
C MET A 70 3.82 7.53 -6.20
N GLY A 71 5.03 8.08 -6.43
CA GLY A 71 5.28 9.51 -6.30
C GLY A 71 4.61 10.34 -7.41
N GLN A 72 4.56 9.82 -8.63
CA GLN A 72 3.80 10.45 -9.73
C GLN A 72 2.30 10.47 -9.45
N LEU A 73 1.78 9.45 -8.76
CA LEU A 73 0.39 9.36 -8.30
C LEU A 73 0.12 10.16 -7.01
N GLY A 74 1.12 10.89 -6.47
CA GLY A 74 0.96 11.67 -5.24
C GLY A 74 0.78 10.85 -3.95
N LEU A 75 0.88 9.52 -4.00
CA LEU A 75 0.59 8.64 -2.86
C LEU A 75 1.68 8.63 -1.78
N VAL A 76 2.90 8.98 -2.16
CA VAL A 76 4.06 9.13 -1.27
C VAL A 76 4.94 10.28 -1.73
N SER A 77 5.69 10.89 -0.81
CA SER A 77 6.72 11.87 -1.14
C SER A 77 8.10 11.38 -0.74
N ARG A 78 9.14 11.97 -1.33
CA ARG A 78 10.54 11.60 -1.13
C ARG A 78 11.34 12.80 -0.71
N ARG A 79 12.09 12.67 0.38
CA ARG A 79 12.97 13.72 0.90
C ARG A 79 14.35 13.15 1.16
N ARG A 80 15.40 13.89 0.79
CA ARG A 80 16.76 13.54 1.21
C ARG A 80 16.86 13.73 2.71
N ASP A 81 17.50 12.78 3.37
CA ASP A 81 17.81 12.90 4.79
C ASP A 81 18.80 14.05 5.01
N GLU A 82 18.56 14.85 6.05
CA GLU A 82 19.41 15.99 6.39
C GLU A 82 20.72 15.55 7.03
N ALA A 83 20.71 14.44 7.78
CA ALA A 83 21.90 13.89 8.42
C ALA A 83 22.80 13.16 7.41
N ASP A 84 22.22 12.51 6.42
CA ASP A 84 22.93 11.84 5.32
C ASP A 84 22.19 12.00 3.99
N LYS A 85 22.66 12.92 3.14
CA LYS A 85 22.04 13.19 1.83
C LYS A 85 22.05 12.01 0.85
N ARG A 86 22.76 10.92 1.16
CA ARG A 86 22.73 9.65 0.40
C ARG A 86 21.49 8.82 0.72
N ASN A 87 20.86 9.08 1.86
CA ASN A 87 19.63 8.43 2.28
C ASN A 87 18.40 9.20 1.78
N VAL A 88 17.39 8.46 1.36
CA VAL A 88 16.10 9.02 0.90
C VAL A 88 15.01 8.47 1.81
N ILE A 89 14.36 9.39 2.51
CA ILE A 89 13.23 9.11 3.40
C ILE A 89 11.95 9.19 2.57
N ILE A 90 11.10 8.19 2.74
CA ILE A 90 9.77 8.11 2.14
C ILE A 90 8.76 8.60 3.17
N GLN A 91 7.92 9.54 2.77
CA GLN A 91 6.94 10.18 3.65
C GLN A 91 5.52 9.96 3.12
N ARG A 92 4.58 9.94 4.06
CA ARG A 92 3.15 9.91 3.80
C ARG A 92 2.72 11.25 3.20
N THR A 93 1.70 11.22 2.36
CA THR A 93 1.03 12.39 1.79
C THR A 93 -0.44 12.37 2.20
N VAL A 94 -1.12 13.51 2.06
CA VAL A 94 -2.56 13.58 2.28
C VAL A 94 -3.30 12.72 1.26
N GLU A 95 -2.92 12.79 0.00
CA GLU A 95 -3.53 12.03 -1.09
C GLU A 95 -3.40 10.51 -0.89
N GLY A 96 -2.24 10.03 -0.45
CA GLY A 96 -2.07 8.61 -0.14
C GLY A 96 -2.83 8.16 1.11
N ALA A 97 -3.06 9.04 2.10
CA ALA A 97 -3.92 8.73 3.24
C ALA A 97 -5.39 8.56 2.78
N LEU A 98 -5.89 9.47 1.96
CA LEU A 98 -7.25 9.40 1.38
C LEU A 98 -7.41 8.17 0.47
N TYR A 99 -6.37 7.81 -0.28
CA TYR A 99 -6.37 6.58 -1.07
C TYR A 99 -6.53 5.35 -0.16
N LEU A 100 -5.78 5.27 0.95
CA LEU A 100 -5.87 4.15 1.90
C LEU A 100 -7.22 4.07 2.61
N GLU A 101 -7.80 5.21 2.97
CA GLU A 101 -9.12 5.28 3.58
C GLU A 101 -10.17 4.65 2.65
N ARG A 102 -10.17 5.03 1.36
CA ARG A 102 -11.04 4.39 0.36
C ARG A 102 -10.84 2.89 0.26
N LEU A 103 -9.58 2.40 0.26
CA LEU A 103 -9.33 0.95 0.24
C LEU A 103 -9.95 0.26 1.47
N GLY A 104 -9.81 0.89 2.64
CA GLY A 104 -10.41 0.41 3.89
C GLY A 104 -11.93 0.30 3.79
N ASP A 105 -12.58 1.34 3.25
CA ASP A 105 -14.02 1.36 3.04
C ASP A 105 -14.49 0.26 2.10
N ILE A 106 -13.78 0.04 0.99
CA ILE A 106 -14.08 -1.04 0.03
C ILE A 106 -13.96 -2.41 0.71
N VAL A 107 -12.90 -2.65 1.49
CA VAL A 107 -12.70 -3.91 2.22
C VAL A 107 -13.82 -4.13 3.23
N VAL A 108 -14.21 -3.10 4.00
CA VAL A 108 -15.29 -3.19 4.98
C VAL A 108 -16.64 -3.45 4.30
N ALA A 109 -16.94 -2.74 3.21
CA ALA A 109 -18.16 -2.94 2.44
C ALA A 109 -18.25 -4.36 1.87
N THR A 110 -17.15 -4.84 1.27
CA THR A 110 -17.03 -6.19 0.73
C THR A 110 -17.21 -7.24 1.82
N ALA A 111 -16.56 -7.06 2.97
CA ALA A 111 -16.66 -7.98 4.11
C ALA A 111 -18.10 -8.10 4.64
N ARG A 112 -18.85 -6.99 4.70
CA ARG A 112 -20.27 -6.99 5.12
C ARG A 112 -21.19 -7.75 4.17
N ALA A 113 -20.83 -7.82 2.89
CA ALA A 113 -21.59 -8.54 1.87
C ALA A 113 -21.28 -10.05 1.81
N LEU A 114 -20.28 -10.53 2.56
CA LEU A 114 -19.93 -11.95 2.57
C LEU A 114 -21.07 -12.78 3.18
N PRO A 115 -21.47 -13.90 2.55
CA PRO A 115 -22.40 -14.83 3.15
C PRO A 115 -21.78 -15.43 4.42
N ARG A 116 -22.61 -15.55 5.47
CA ARG A 116 -22.22 -16.12 6.77
C ARG A 116 -21.71 -17.56 6.65
#